data_AF-A0A8J3DT47-F1
#
_entry.id   AF-A0A8J3DT47-F1
#
_cell.length_a   1.000
_cell.length_b   1.000
_cell.length_c   1.000
_cell.angle_alpha   90.00
_cell.angle_beta   90.00
_cell.angle_gamma   90.00
#
_symmetry.space_group_name_H-M   'P 1'
#
loop_
_entity.id
_entity.type
_entity.pdbx_description
1 polymer ?
#
loop_
_entity_poly.entity_id
_entity_poly.type
_entity_poly.pdbx_seq_one_letter_code
_entity_poly.pdbx_strand_id
1 'polypeptide(L)'
;MSLFDRLDRVTSRTVDRVNAVQFVLEPAVGTPNGRRASDPDRISVIARGVLDSEPVHAPVEIANRNRTGNDLHNLVNGTQHVLSVDVTRYPDIKQVRQGDRIRMQDELWEVISRRPDGLTRVELILNKR
;
A
#
# COMPACT_ATOMS: atom_id res chain seq x y z
N MET A 1 -18.68 -18.84 -8.44
CA MET A 1 -18.48 -18.11 -7.17
C MET A 1 -18.81 -19.06 -6.05
N SER A 2 -17.80 -19.43 -5.27
CA SER A 2 -17.96 -20.24 -4.07
C SER A 2 -18.71 -19.46 -2.98
N LEU A 3 -19.22 -20.16 -1.96
CA LEU A 3 -19.79 -19.52 -0.77
C LEU A 3 -18.78 -18.60 -0.09
N PHE A 4 -17.50 -18.99 -0.08
CA PHE A 4 -16.40 -18.23 0.52
C PHE A 4 -16.13 -16.91 -0.21
N ASP A 5 -16.17 -16.88 -1.54
CA ASP A 5 -15.99 -15.65 -2.33
C ASP A 5 -17.08 -14.61 -2.01
N ARG A 6 -18.31 -15.09 -1.74
CA ARG A 6 -19.42 -14.22 -1.37
C ARG A 6 -19.23 -13.64 0.03
N LEU A 7 -18.79 -14.45 0.98
CA LEU A 7 -18.50 -14.00 2.34
C LEU A 7 -17.38 -12.97 2.34
N ASP A 8 -16.26 -13.24 1.64
CA ASP A 8 -15.13 -12.32 1.49
C ASP A 8 -15.57 -10.96 0.93
N ARG A 9 -16.43 -10.97 -0.10
CA ARG A 9 -16.94 -9.73 -0.67
C ARG A 9 -17.83 -8.94 0.30
N VAL A 10 -18.61 -9.62 1.14
CA VAL A 10 -19.48 -8.98 2.13
C VAL A 10 -18.66 -8.39 3.28
N THR A 11 -17.66 -9.12 3.76
CA THR A 11 -16.75 -8.64 4.81
C THR A 11 -15.94 -7.44 4.29
N SER A 12 -15.34 -7.56 3.11
CA SER A 12 -14.58 -6.48 2.45
C SER A 12 -15.40 -5.18 2.31
N ARG A 13 -16.67 -5.29 1.85
CA ARG A 13 -17.59 -4.14 1.77
C ARG A 13 -17.92 -3.53 3.13
N THR A 14 -18.00 -4.34 4.18
CA THR A 14 -18.32 -3.88 5.52
C THR A 14 -17.14 -3.14 6.13
N VAL A 15 -15.93 -3.67 5.99
CA VAL A 15 -14.69 -3.00 6.40
C VAL A 15 -14.53 -1.66 5.68
N ASP A 16 -14.73 -1.63 4.36
CA ASP A 16 -14.64 -0.40 3.59
C ASP A 16 -15.66 0.67 4.01
N ARG A 17 -16.84 0.25 4.49
CA ARG A 17 -17.86 1.20 4.94
C ARG A 17 -17.41 1.97 6.19
N VAL A 18 -16.70 1.30 7.09
CA VAL A 18 -16.32 1.85 8.40
C VAL A 18 -14.97 2.56 8.33
N ASN A 19 -13.98 1.94 7.67
CA ASN A 19 -12.57 2.34 7.80
C ASN A 19 -11.97 2.96 6.53
N ALA A 20 -12.70 3.03 5.40
CA ALA A 20 -12.06 3.44 4.16
C ALA A 20 -11.89 4.96 4.05
N VAL A 21 -10.64 5.35 3.78
CA VAL A 21 -10.19 6.70 3.45
C VAL A 21 -10.25 6.89 1.93
N GLN A 22 -10.62 8.09 1.48
CA GLN A 22 -10.60 8.46 0.07
C GLN A 22 -9.19 8.88 -0.34
N PHE A 23 -8.78 8.44 -1.53
CA PHE A 23 -7.50 8.80 -2.11
C PHE A 23 -7.58 9.04 -3.62
N VAL A 24 -6.62 9.79 -4.13
CA VAL A 24 -6.42 10.03 -5.56
C VAL A 24 -5.10 9.40 -5.97
N LEU A 25 -5.16 8.44 -6.89
CA LEU A 25 -4.00 7.89 -7.55
C LEU A 25 -3.55 8.84 -8.66
N GLU A 26 -2.30 9.25 -8.61
CA GLU A 26 -1.61 10.05 -9.62
C GLU A 26 -0.52 9.19 -10.27
N PRO A 27 -0.79 8.63 -11.46
CA PRO A 27 0.18 7.85 -12.20
C PRO A 27 1.47 8.65 -12.44
N ALA A 28 2.61 8.03 -12.19
CA ALA A 28 3.91 8.66 -12.39
C ALA A 28 4.79 7.82 -13.32
N VAL A 29 5.56 8.50 -14.16
CA VAL A 29 6.52 7.88 -15.08
C VAL A 29 7.92 8.41 -14.82
N GLY A 30 8.92 7.53 -14.92
CA GLY A 30 10.32 7.92 -14.87
C GLY A 30 10.68 8.72 -16.12
N THR A 31 11.12 9.96 -15.94
CA THR A 31 11.71 10.74 -17.04
C THR A 31 13.16 10.32 -17.27
N PRO A 32 13.72 10.54 -18.48
CA PRO A 32 15.14 10.27 -18.76
C PRO A 32 16.11 10.97 -17.80
N ASN A 33 15.68 12.06 -17.17
CA ASN A 33 16.47 12.82 -16.19
C ASN A 33 16.41 12.23 -14.76
N GLY A 34 15.88 11.01 -14.59
CA GLY A 34 15.77 10.32 -13.30
C GLY A 34 14.68 10.87 -12.37
N ARG A 35 13.99 11.95 -12.75
CA ARG A 35 12.86 12.51 -12.00
C ARG A 35 11.56 11.82 -12.41
N ARG A 36 10.64 11.63 -11.46
CA ARG A 36 9.28 11.16 -11.79
C ARG A 36 8.36 12.31 -12.11
N ALA A 37 7.79 12.29 -13.32
CA ALA A 37 6.76 13.23 -13.78
C ALA A 37 5.39 12.53 -13.78
N SER A 38 4.31 13.30 -13.89
CA SER A 38 2.98 12.73 -14.11
C SER A 38 2.97 11.99 -15.44
N ASP A 39 2.37 10.80 -15.44
CA ASP A 39 2.24 9.97 -16.63
C ASP A 39 1.01 10.42 -17.44
N PRO A 40 1.16 10.93 -18.68
CA PRO A 40 0.03 11.38 -19.49
C PRO A 40 -0.79 10.23 -20.09
N ASP A 41 -0.22 9.01 -20.15
CA ASP A 41 -0.87 7.86 -20.79
C ASP A 41 -1.82 7.11 -19.84
N ARG A 42 -1.76 7.43 -18.53
CA ARG A 42 -2.56 6.79 -17.48
C ARG A 42 -3.43 7.82 -16.77
N ILE A 43 -4.70 7.48 -16.57
CA ILE A 43 -5.69 8.37 -15.98
C ILE A 43 -5.58 8.32 -14.44
N SER A 44 -5.72 9.47 -13.79
CA SER A 44 -5.85 9.56 -12.34
C SER A 44 -7.12 8.88 -11.84
N VAL A 45 -7.03 8.10 -10.76
CA VAL A 45 -8.16 7.31 -10.25
C VAL A 45 -8.54 7.79 -8.86
N ILE A 46 -9.83 8.07 -8.65
CA ILE A 46 -10.37 8.35 -7.31
C ILE A 46 -10.88 7.03 -6.74
N ALA A 47 -10.34 6.61 -5.61
CA ALA A 47 -10.69 5.35 -4.97
C ALA A 47 -10.77 5.48 -3.45
N ARG A 48 -11.20 4.40 -2.81
CA ARG A 48 -11.26 4.29 -1.35
C ARG A 48 -10.57 3.03 -0.90
N GLY A 49 -9.81 3.13 0.19
CA GLY A 49 -9.06 2.02 0.75
C GLY A 49 -8.87 2.18 2.25
N VAL A 50 -8.45 1.11 2.90
CA VAL A 50 -8.15 1.10 4.33
C VAL A 50 -6.66 1.35 4.49
N LEU A 51 -6.31 2.44 5.17
CA LEU A 51 -4.93 2.76 5.51
C LEU A 51 -4.61 2.16 6.87
N ASP A 52 -3.57 1.32 6.90
CA ASP A 52 -3.01 0.76 8.12
C ASP A 52 -1.54 1.19 8.25
N SER A 53 -1.06 1.25 9.48
CA SER A 53 0.29 1.70 9.82
C SER A 53 0.87 0.80 10.90
N GLU A 54 1.72 -0.13 10.48
CA GLU A 54 2.38 -1.07 11.39
C GLU A 54 3.83 -0.65 11.64
N PRO A 55 4.34 -0.74 12.88
CA PRO A 55 5.76 -0.55 13.15
C PRO A 55 6.57 -1.67 12.49
N VAL A 56 7.67 -1.32 11.81
CA VAL A 56 8.59 -2.31 11.24
C VAL A 56 9.47 -2.88 12.35
N HIS A 57 9.37 -4.17 12.60
CA HIS A 57 10.19 -4.88 13.56
C HIS A 57 11.54 -5.30 12.94
N ALA A 58 12.65 -5.12 13.67
CA ALA A 58 13.95 -5.62 13.25
C ALA A 58 13.96 -7.16 13.23
N PRO A 59 14.55 -7.81 12.20
CA PRO A 59 14.89 -9.22 12.33
C PRO A 59 15.93 -9.37 13.45
N VAL A 60 15.65 -10.22 14.43
CA VAL A 60 16.60 -10.56 15.49
C VAL A 60 17.68 -11.45 14.88
N GLU A 61 18.91 -10.95 14.78
CA GLU A 61 20.05 -11.76 14.33
C GLU A 61 20.48 -12.74 15.43
N ILE A 62 19.87 -13.92 15.44
CA ILE A 62 20.31 -15.02 16.31
C ILE A 62 21.63 -15.57 15.76
N ALA A 63 22.70 -15.48 16.56
CA ALA A 63 24.08 -15.97 16.33
C ALA A 63 25.15 -14.96 15.83
N ASN A 64 24.95 -13.64 15.96
CA ASN A 64 26.05 -12.68 15.73
C ASN A 64 26.93 -12.52 16.99
N ARG A 65 28.19 -13.00 16.95
CA ARG A 65 29.16 -12.94 18.08
C ARG A 65 29.62 -11.52 18.46
N ASN A 66 29.26 -10.51 17.67
CA ASN A 66 29.70 -9.13 17.85
C ASN A 66 28.85 -8.31 18.85
N ARG A 67 27.88 -8.92 19.55
CA ARG A 67 27.10 -8.33 20.67
C ARG A 67 26.32 -7.03 20.38
N THR A 68 26.32 -6.51 19.15
CA THR A 68 25.68 -5.23 18.79
C THR A 68 24.25 -5.34 18.26
N GLY A 69 23.77 -6.54 17.93
CA GLY A 69 22.47 -6.74 17.24
C GLY A 69 21.39 -7.45 18.06
N ASN A 70 21.60 -7.69 19.36
CA ASN A 70 20.79 -8.62 20.15
C ASN A 70 19.82 -7.92 21.13
N ASP A 71 19.27 -6.77 20.73
CA ASP A 71 18.22 -6.10 21.48
C ASP A 71 16.86 -6.45 20.88
N LEU A 72 16.00 -7.11 21.67
CA LEU A 72 14.62 -7.43 21.30
C LEU A 72 13.72 -6.18 21.27
N HIS A 73 14.22 -5.04 21.75
CA HIS A 73 13.55 -3.74 21.73
C HIS A 73 14.08 -2.80 20.63
N ASN A 74 14.93 -3.29 19.72
CA ASN A 74 15.41 -2.45 18.62
C ASN A 74 14.24 -2.16 17.64
N LEU A 75 13.59 -1.03 17.86
CA LEU A 75 12.70 -0.39 16.88
C LEU A 75 13.57 0.08 15.72
N VAL A 76 13.43 -0.55 14.55
CA VAL A 76 13.92 0.08 13.32
C VAL A 76 13.05 1.32 13.13
N ASN A 77 13.66 2.49 12.97
CA ASN A 77 12.94 3.71 12.61
C ASN A 77 12.30 3.54 11.22
N GLY A 78 11.10 2.98 11.19
CA GLY A 78 10.32 2.77 9.99
C GLY A 78 8.90 2.35 10.37
N THR A 79 7.92 3.16 9.99
CA THR A 79 6.52 2.74 9.98
C THR A 79 6.21 2.28 8.57
N GLN A 80 5.71 1.06 8.42
CA GLN A 80 5.23 0.58 7.14
C GLN A 80 3.77 0.98 7.01
N HIS A 81 3.48 1.81 6.02
CA HIS A 81 2.12 2.21 5.71
C HIS A 81 1.57 1.29 4.61
N VAL A 82 0.45 0.65 4.88
CA VAL A 82 -0.20 -0.29 3.95
C VAL A 82 -1.59 0.24 3.62
N LEU A 83 -1.86 0.44 2.34
CA LEU A 83 -3.17 0.81 1.84
C LEU A 83 -3.81 -0.39 1.15
N SER A 84 -4.86 -0.93 1.75
CA SER A 84 -5.61 -2.07 1.23
C SER A 84 -6.86 -1.63 0.47
N VAL A 85 -7.00 -2.04 -0.79
CA VAL A 85 -8.06 -1.59 -1.70
C VAL A 85 -8.81 -2.77 -2.32
N ASP A 86 -10.14 -2.71 -2.34
CA ASP A 86 -10.99 -3.68 -3.05
C ASP A 86 -10.87 -3.48 -4.58
N VAL A 87 -10.24 -4.46 -5.23
CA VAL A 87 -9.96 -4.48 -6.67
C VAL A 87 -11.23 -4.74 -7.48
N THR A 88 -12.25 -5.35 -6.89
CA THR A 88 -13.52 -5.58 -7.57
C THR A 88 -14.36 -4.31 -7.66
N ARG A 89 -14.18 -3.38 -6.72
CA ARG A 89 -14.84 -2.07 -6.72
C ARG A 89 -14.07 -1.04 -7.54
N TYR A 90 -12.74 -1.07 -7.48
CA TYR A 90 -11.86 -0.16 -8.20
C TYR A 90 -10.90 -0.96 -9.10
N PRO A 91 -11.36 -1.43 -10.27
CA PRO A 91 -10.57 -2.31 -11.14
C PRO A 91 -9.29 -1.65 -11.67
N ASP A 92 -9.28 -0.32 -11.80
CA ASP A 92 -8.13 0.45 -12.30
C ASP A 92 -6.93 0.41 -11.34
N ILE A 93 -7.16 0.08 -10.07
CA ILE A 93 -6.10 -0.11 -9.07
C ILE A 93 -5.17 -1.27 -9.45
N LYS A 94 -5.61 -2.20 -10.31
CA LYS A 94 -4.72 -3.24 -10.87
C LYS A 94 -3.56 -2.67 -11.67
N GLN A 95 -3.71 -1.46 -12.21
CA GLN A 95 -2.70 -0.80 -13.05
C GLN A 95 -1.70 0.04 -12.25
N VAL A 96 -1.85 0.11 -10.93
CA VAL A 96 -0.90 0.79 -10.04
C VAL A 96 0.47 0.14 -10.16
N ARG A 97 1.48 0.98 -10.33
CA ARG A 97 2.89 0.59 -10.45
C ARG A 97 3.68 1.19 -9.30
N GLN A 98 4.85 0.58 -9.06
CA GLN A 98 5.82 1.16 -8.17
C GLN A 98 6.18 2.57 -8.65
N GLY A 99 6.10 3.50 -7.73
CA GLY A 99 6.47 4.87 -7.91
C GLY A 99 5.36 5.83 -8.33
N ASP A 100 4.16 5.29 -8.57
CA ASP A 100 2.95 6.09 -8.63
C ASP A 100 2.75 6.83 -7.30
N ARG A 101 2.03 7.96 -7.36
CA ARG A 101 1.77 8.79 -6.19
C ARG A 101 0.33 8.63 -5.76
N ILE A 102 0.09 8.72 -4.46
CA ILE A 102 -1.24 8.70 -3.89
C ILE A 102 -1.40 9.96 -3.05
N ARG A 103 -2.41 10.76 -3.36
CA ARG A 103 -2.83 11.87 -2.50
C ARG A 103 -3.98 11.40 -1.62
N MET A 104 -3.77 11.46 -0.31
CA MET A 104 -4.78 11.15 0.70
C MET A 104 -4.95 12.39 1.57
N GLN A 105 -6.14 12.98 1.55
CA GLN A 105 -6.39 14.27 2.19
C GLN A 105 -5.38 15.30 1.65
N ASP A 106 -4.43 15.75 2.48
CA ASP A 106 -3.37 16.71 2.13
C ASP A 106 -1.96 16.08 2.11
N GLU A 107 -1.86 14.75 2.29
CA GLU A 107 -0.58 14.04 2.33
C GLU A 107 -0.27 13.36 1.01
N LEU A 108 1.01 13.44 0.60
CA LEU A 108 1.52 12.79 -0.60
C LEU A 108 2.29 11.53 -0.22
N TRP A 109 1.87 10.42 -0.82
CA TRP A 109 2.43 9.11 -0.61
C TRP A 109 3.01 8.57 -1.90
N GLU A 110 4.06 7.78 -1.80
CA GLU A 110 4.66 7.09 -2.93
C GLU A 110 4.45 5.58 -2.80
N VAL A 111 4.00 4.93 -3.87
CA VAL A 111 3.83 3.48 -3.90
C VAL A 111 5.21 2.81 -3.99
N ILE A 112 5.63 2.13 -2.93
CA ILE A 112 6.87 1.34 -2.91
C ILE A 112 6.63 0.00 -3.60
N SER A 113 5.52 -0.66 -3.30
CA SER A 113 5.23 -1.99 -3.85
C SER A 113 3.74 -2.28 -3.85
N ARG A 114 3.34 -3.24 -4.70
CA ARG A 114 1.98 -3.73 -4.85
C ARG A 114 1.96 -5.23 -4.59
N ARG A 115 1.11 -5.68 -3.67
CA ARG A 115 0.95 -7.09 -3.31
C ARG A 115 -0.52 -7.49 -3.47
N PRO A 116 -0.87 -8.38 -4.40
CA PRO A 116 -2.22 -8.95 -4.43
C PRO A 116 -2.41 -9.91 -3.25
N ASP A 117 -3.53 -9.81 -2.56
CA ASP A 117 -3.88 -10.69 -1.43
C ASP A 117 -4.43 -12.06 -1.88
N GLY A 118 -4.43 -12.33 -3.19
CA GLY A 118 -4.97 -13.57 -3.77
C GLY A 118 -6.50 -13.68 -3.78
N LEU A 119 -7.22 -12.77 -3.10
CA LEU A 119 -8.68 -12.67 -3.06
C LEU A 119 -9.18 -11.42 -3.79
N THR A 120 -10.00 -10.60 -3.13
CA THR A 120 -10.65 -9.42 -3.72
C THR A 120 -9.85 -8.13 -3.54
N ARG A 121 -8.78 -8.15 -2.74
CA ARG A 121 -8.02 -6.95 -2.35
C ARG A 121 -6.59 -6.94 -2.89
N VAL A 122 -6.05 -5.73 -2.93
CA VAL A 122 -4.63 -5.47 -3.20
C VAL A 122 -4.09 -4.54 -2.13
N GLU A 123 -2.91 -4.87 -1.64
CA GLU A 123 -2.16 -4.08 -0.68
C GLU A 123 -1.12 -3.25 -1.42
N LEU A 124 -1.08 -1.96 -1.11
CA LEU A 124 -0.08 -1.03 -1.60
C LEU A 124 0.77 -0.62 -0.41
N ILE A 125 2.07 -0.91 -0.48
CA ILE A 125 3.02 -0.42 0.53
C ILE A 125 3.40 0.99 0.13
N LEU A 126 3.23 1.92 1.06
CA LEU A 126 3.40 3.34 0.84
C LEU A 126 4.58 3.88 1.65
N ASN A 127 5.27 4.85 1.06
CA ASN A 127 6.19 5.72 1.78
C ASN A 127 5.62 7.12 1.86
N LYS A 128 5.78 7.77 3.01
CA LYS A 128 5.45 9.19 3.14
C LYS A 128 6.54 10.02 2.46
N ARG A 129 6.15 11.00 1.65
CA ARG A 129 7.09 11.88 0.92
C ARG A 129 7.17 13.26 1.55
#